data_AF-A0A7W0VUV6-F1
#
_entry.id   AF-A0A7W0VUV6-F1
#
_cell.length_a   1.000
_cell.length_b   1.000
_cell.length_c   1.000
_cell.angle_alpha   90.00
_cell.angle_beta   90.00
_cell.angle_gamma   90.00
#
_symmetry.space_group_name_H-M   'P 1'
#
loop_
_entity.id
_entity.type
_entity.pdbx_description
1 polymer ?
#
loop_
_entity_poly.entity_id
_entity_poly.type
_entity_poly.pdbx_seq_one_letter_code
_entity_poly.pdbx_strand_id
1 'polypeptide(L)'
;MRLVLLVVLTLSGCAGRGSFRPPELPELVAVVRPTAPLTAGELLLVPGERMIWDVQAKGFSIARAELMVGDQQVTSRVETGVLASTITSLRHELATTIDVENARTATAHETLVLEGKTTVIDAVFDAKSYMIDGKPVVSVPGVHTIHSALGLLRAWVSQDAKAGVLPILVAGQLYRLEVAQPNLTELSGTSMFRVDCRIAGLGSVSIWFAITDDHVPARIEITTTEGKLTAELIERTR
;
A
#
# COMPACT_ATOMS: atom_id res chain seq x y z
N MET A 1 -21.48 -30.02 -42.12
CA MET A 1 -20.32 -29.73 -41.23
C MET A 1 -19.85 -30.97 -40.45
N ARG A 2 -19.69 -32.13 -41.10
CA ARG A 2 -19.22 -33.39 -40.47
C ARG A 2 -17.94 -33.96 -41.11
N LEU A 3 -17.36 -33.26 -42.10
CA LEU A 3 -16.14 -33.70 -42.81
C LEU A 3 -14.85 -33.06 -42.28
N VAL A 4 -14.93 -31.93 -41.57
CA VAL A 4 -13.75 -31.20 -41.04
C VAL A 4 -13.22 -31.85 -39.74
N LEU A 5 -14.08 -32.53 -38.98
CA LEU A 5 -13.69 -33.22 -37.73
C LEU A 5 -12.87 -34.51 -37.97
N LEU A 6 -13.01 -35.13 -39.16
CA LEU A 6 -12.35 -36.41 -39.49
C LEU A 6 -10.88 -36.25 -39.92
N VAL A 7 -10.51 -35.06 -40.43
CA VAL A 7 -9.14 -34.75 -40.88
C VAL A 7 -8.23 -34.36 -39.69
N VAL A 8 -8.78 -33.79 -38.63
CA VAL A 8 -8.02 -33.43 -37.42
C VAL A 8 -7.74 -34.65 -36.52
N LEU A 9 -8.65 -35.64 -36.51
CA LEU A 9 -8.45 -36.87 -35.71
C LEU A 9 -7.49 -37.87 -36.37
N THR A 10 -7.35 -37.87 -37.69
CA THR A 10 -6.46 -38.80 -38.42
C THR A 10 -5.00 -38.36 -38.49
N LEU A 11 -4.67 -37.12 -38.12
CA LEU A 11 -3.29 -36.60 -38.06
C LEU A 11 -2.59 -36.81 -36.70
N SER A 12 -3.24 -37.44 -35.72
CA SER A 12 -2.62 -37.80 -34.43
C SER A 12 -2.08 -39.25 -34.37
N GLY A 13 -2.12 -39.97 -35.49
CA GLY A 13 -1.71 -41.39 -35.60
C GLY A 13 -0.26 -41.65 -36.01
N CYS A 14 0.61 -40.63 -36.13
CA CYS A 14 1.99 -40.80 -36.58
C CYS A 14 3.00 -40.09 -35.67
N ALA A 15 3.13 -40.55 -34.43
CA ALA A 15 4.36 -40.42 -33.66
C ALA A 15 4.61 -41.75 -32.93
N GLY A 16 5.72 -42.40 -33.28
CA GLY A 16 6.12 -43.69 -32.71
C GLY A 16 6.37 -43.61 -31.20
N ARG A 17 6.79 -44.75 -30.61
CA ARG A 17 7.25 -44.85 -29.21
C ARG A 17 8.50 -43.97 -28.99
N GLY A 18 8.32 -42.66 -28.93
CA GLY A 18 9.26 -41.73 -28.35
C GLY A 18 9.05 -41.74 -26.85
N SER A 19 10.12 -41.95 -26.08
CA SER A 19 10.13 -41.78 -24.64
C SER A 19 9.97 -40.29 -24.29
N PHE A 20 8.76 -39.77 -24.42
CA PHE A 20 8.41 -38.49 -23.84
C PHE A 20 8.26 -38.68 -22.34
N ARG A 21 9.34 -38.40 -21.59
CA ARG A 21 9.23 -38.08 -20.17
C ARG A 21 8.91 -36.59 -20.10
N PRO A 22 7.70 -36.18 -19.73
CA PRO A 22 7.49 -34.78 -19.39
C PRO A 22 8.52 -34.41 -18.30
N PRO A 23 9.19 -33.26 -18.39
CA PRO A 23 10.00 -32.78 -17.28
C PRO A 23 9.11 -32.75 -16.02
N GLU A 24 9.66 -33.16 -14.89
CA GLU A 24 8.94 -33.11 -13.62
C GLU A 24 8.35 -31.70 -13.48
N LEU A 25 7.03 -31.65 -13.21
CA LEU A 25 6.36 -30.39 -12.96
C LEU A 25 7.18 -29.67 -11.88
N PRO A 26 7.61 -28.41 -12.11
CA PRO A 26 8.37 -27.69 -11.10
C PRO A 26 7.57 -27.73 -9.80
N GLU A 27 8.27 -28.03 -8.71
CA GLU A 27 7.66 -28.16 -7.39
C GLU A 27 6.73 -26.98 -7.15
N LEU A 28 5.48 -27.27 -6.79
CA LEU A 28 4.50 -26.25 -6.41
C LEU A 28 5.00 -25.60 -5.11
N VAL A 29 5.87 -24.60 -5.24
CA VAL A 29 6.29 -23.77 -4.13
C VAL A 29 5.06 -23.00 -3.70
N ALA A 30 4.45 -23.43 -2.59
CA ALA A 30 3.38 -22.69 -1.96
C ALA A 30 3.90 -21.27 -1.67
N VAL A 31 3.20 -20.25 -2.16
CA VAL A 31 3.53 -18.86 -1.86
C VAL A 31 3.39 -18.68 -0.34
N VAL A 32 4.51 -18.66 0.37
CA VAL A 32 4.54 -18.47 1.82
C VAL A 32 4.13 -17.03 2.09
N ARG A 33 2.94 -16.85 2.69
CA ARG A 33 2.48 -15.53 3.11
C ARG A 33 3.14 -15.15 4.42
N PRO A 34 3.62 -13.90 4.58
CA PRO A 34 4.17 -13.45 5.84
C PRO A 34 3.07 -13.50 6.91
N THR A 35 3.44 -13.94 8.12
CA THR A 35 2.54 -14.01 9.28
C THR A 35 3.07 -13.23 10.48
N ALA A 36 4.38 -12.96 10.52
CA ALA A 36 5.02 -12.21 11.59
C ALA A 36 4.67 -10.71 11.49
N PRO A 37 4.31 -10.06 12.63
CA PRO A 37 4.17 -8.61 12.67
C PRO A 37 5.46 -7.93 12.21
N LEU A 38 5.30 -6.88 11.42
CA LEU A 38 6.41 -6.03 11.03
C LEU A 38 6.71 -5.09 12.21
N THR A 39 7.98 -5.00 12.61
CA THR A 39 8.41 -4.25 13.79
C THR A 39 9.58 -3.36 13.42
N ALA A 40 9.57 -2.15 13.98
CA ALA A 40 10.67 -1.20 13.97
C ALA A 40 10.80 -0.62 15.39
N GLY A 41 12.01 -0.23 15.79
CA GLY A 41 12.24 0.36 17.12
C GLY A 41 11.63 1.75 17.29
N GLU A 42 11.34 2.43 16.17
CA GLU A 42 10.78 3.77 16.11
C GLU A 42 9.96 3.97 14.83
N LEU A 43 9.23 5.08 14.74
CA LEU A 43 8.60 5.55 13.51
C LEU A 43 9.49 6.62 12.87
N LEU A 44 9.90 6.41 11.61
CA LEU A 44 10.70 7.39 10.89
C LEU A 44 9.79 8.44 10.24
N LEU A 45 9.49 9.49 11.01
CA LEU A 45 8.75 10.68 10.60
C LEU A 45 9.65 11.90 10.81
N VAL A 46 9.92 12.66 9.75
CA VAL A 46 10.83 13.80 9.81
C VAL A 46 10.05 15.05 10.24
N PRO A 47 10.30 15.64 11.43
CA PRO A 47 9.59 16.83 11.87
C PRO A 47 9.75 17.99 10.89
N GLY A 48 8.68 18.73 10.64
CA GLY A 48 8.64 19.84 9.67
C GLY A 48 8.53 19.39 8.21
N GLU A 49 8.59 18.08 7.93
CA GLU A 49 8.52 17.56 6.57
C GLU A 49 7.14 17.80 5.96
N ARG A 50 7.16 18.36 4.74
CA ARG A 50 5.99 18.43 3.87
C ARG A 50 6.30 17.75 2.56
N MET A 51 5.39 16.89 2.11
CA MET A 51 5.50 16.14 0.87
C MET A 51 4.22 16.29 0.07
N ILE A 52 4.37 16.40 -1.25
CA ILE A 52 3.26 16.56 -2.18
C ILE A 52 3.46 15.62 -3.34
N TRP A 53 2.41 14.86 -3.65
CA TRP A 53 2.37 13.97 -4.79
C TRP A 53 1.31 14.42 -5.80
N ASP A 54 1.66 14.29 -7.08
CA ASP A 54 0.71 14.31 -8.18
C ASP A 54 0.16 12.89 -8.38
N VAL A 55 -1.15 12.71 -8.23
CA VAL A 55 -1.81 11.42 -8.36
C VAL A 55 -2.39 11.29 -9.76
N GLN A 56 -1.99 10.24 -10.46
CA GLN A 56 -2.28 10.02 -11.87
C GLN A 56 -3.03 8.70 -12.09
N ALA A 57 -3.94 8.73 -13.07
CA ALA A 57 -4.60 7.55 -13.62
C ALA A 57 -4.40 7.54 -15.13
N LYS A 58 -3.88 6.43 -15.68
CA LYS A 58 -3.62 6.28 -17.13
C LYS A 58 -2.80 7.44 -17.73
N GLY A 59 -1.87 8.01 -16.96
CA GLY A 59 -1.00 9.12 -17.36
C GLY A 59 -1.60 10.52 -17.23
N PHE A 60 -2.83 10.66 -16.72
CA PHE A 60 -3.46 11.95 -16.46
C PHE A 60 -3.47 12.26 -14.97
N SER A 61 -3.10 13.48 -14.59
CA SER A 61 -3.27 13.98 -13.22
C SER A 61 -4.77 14.04 -12.87
N ILE A 62 -5.14 13.35 -11.79
CA ILE A 62 -6.53 13.26 -11.31
C ILE A 62 -6.70 13.82 -9.90
N ALA A 63 -5.64 13.88 -9.10
CA ALA A 63 -5.70 14.37 -7.73
C ALA A 63 -4.34 14.87 -7.26
N ARG A 64 -4.34 15.63 -6.16
CA ARG A 64 -3.14 16.02 -5.43
C ARG A 64 -3.22 15.42 -4.03
N ALA A 65 -2.14 14.79 -3.59
CA ALA A 65 -1.98 14.32 -2.23
C ALA A 65 -0.90 15.16 -1.53
N GLU A 66 -1.15 15.52 -0.29
CA GLU A 66 -0.24 16.31 0.55
C GLU A 66 -0.13 15.66 1.93
N LEU A 67 1.07 15.65 2.49
CA LEU A 67 1.36 15.18 3.84
C LEU A 67 2.24 16.22 4.53
N MET A 68 1.93 16.49 5.79
CA MET A 68 2.72 17.35 6.68
C MET A 68 2.99 16.62 7.99
N VAL A 69 4.23 16.67 8.45
CA VAL A 69 4.70 16.07 9.71
C VAL A 69 5.00 17.20 10.70
N GLY A 70 4.17 17.33 11.74
CA GLY A 70 4.49 18.13 12.92
C GLY A 70 5.19 17.29 13.99
N ASP A 71 5.39 17.86 15.18
CA ASP A 71 6.14 17.21 16.27
C ASP A 71 5.47 15.91 16.78
N GLN A 72 4.14 15.93 16.90
CA GLN A 72 3.35 14.78 17.39
C GLN A 72 2.12 14.49 16.53
N GLN A 73 1.90 15.28 15.48
CA GLN A 73 0.75 15.14 14.61
C GLN A 73 1.19 15.07 13.16
N VAL A 74 0.69 14.08 12.43
CA VAL A 74 0.85 13.97 10.99
C VAL A 74 -0.50 14.20 10.35
N THR A 75 -0.56 15.07 9.36
CA THR A 75 -1.78 15.36 8.60
C THR A 75 -1.57 15.03 7.14
N SER A 76 -2.59 14.49 6.48
CA SER A 76 -2.62 14.39 5.02
C SER A 76 -3.95 14.88 4.47
N ARG A 77 -3.89 15.31 3.21
CA ARG A 77 -5.05 15.70 2.41
C ARG A 77 -4.89 15.16 1.00
N VAL A 78 -5.95 14.59 0.48
CA VAL A 78 -6.08 14.20 -0.93
C VAL A 78 -7.33 14.85 -1.49
N GLU A 79 -7.22 15.45 -2.68
CA GLU A 79 -8.37 16.05 -3.35
C GLU A 79 -8.29 15.84 -4.86
N THR A 80 -9.40 15.44 -5.46
CA THR A 80 -9.53 15.33 -6.92
C THR A 80 -9.37 16.68 -7.58
N GLY A 81 -8.61 16.73 -8.68
CA GLY A 81 -8.47 17.91 -9.52
C GLY A 81 -9.76 18.27 -10.23
N VAL A 82 -9.84 19.51 -10.73
CA VAL A 82 -11.06 20.10 -11.33
C VAL A 82 -11.67 19.21 -12.41
N LEU A 83 -10.87 18.68 -13.34
CA LEU A 83 -11.38 17.83 -14.42
C LEU A 83 -11.92 16.49 -13.90
N ALA A 84 -11.19 15.82 -13.00
CA ALA A 84 -11.63 14.55 -12.42
C ALA A 84 -12.90 14.71 -11.56
N SER A 85 -13.04 15.85 -10.88
CA SER A 85 -14.21 16.15 -10.04
C SER A 85 -15.53 16.23 -10.80
N THR A 86 -15.48 16.41 -12.14
CA THR A 86 -16.68 16.37 -12.99
C THR A 86 -17.26 14.96 -13.15
N ILE A 87 -16.45 13.93 -12.88
CA ILE A 87 -16.86 12.51 -12.93
C ILE A 87 -17.11 12.02 -11.49
N THR A 88 -16.13 12.19 -10.61
CA THR A 88 -16.21 11.81 -9.19
C THR A 88 -15.45 12.82 -8.36
N SER A 89 -16.10 13.37 -7.34
CA SER A 89 -15.47 14.25 -6.36
C SER A 89 -15.04 13.42 -5.15
N LEU A 90 -13.75 13.49 -4.82
CA LEU A 90 -13.17 12.89 -3.62
C LEU A 90 -12.33 13.94 -2.90
N ARG A 91 -12.58 14.10 -1.61
CA ARG A 91 -11.69 14.78 -0.67
C ARG A 91 -11.50 13.87 0.54
N HIS A 92 -10.25 13.62 0.90
CA HIS A 92 -9.87 12.84 2.07
C HIS A 92 -8.90 13.65 2.91
N GLU A 93 -9.18 13.73 4.20
CA GLU A 93 -8.33 14.38 5.19
C GLU A 93 -8.12 13.40 6.34
N LEU A 94 -6.87 13.22 6.75
CA LEU A 94 -6.51 12.40 7.89
C LEU A 94 -5.59 13.20 8.79
N ALA A 95 -5.87 13.23 10.08
CA ALA A 95 -4.95 13.67 11.12
C ALA A 95 -4.64 12.48 12.02
N THR A 96 -3.38 12.27 12.36
CA THR A 96 -2.94 11.20 13.25
C THR A 96 -2.05 11.80 14.32
N THR A 97 -2.39 11.58 15.59
CA THR A 97 -1.50 11.87 16.72
C THR A 97 -0.64 10.63 17.00
N ILE A 98 0.66 10.84 17.12
CA ILE A 98 1.66 9.78 17.32
C ILE A 98 2.08 9.75 18.79
N ASP A 99 2.04 8.56 19.37
CA ASP A 99 2.70 8.25 20.63
C ASP A 99 4.15 7.89 20.29
N VAL A 100 5.03 8.91 20.35
CA VAL A 100 6.44 8.81 19.96
C VAL A 100 7.20 7.84 20.85
N GLU A 101 6.90 7.83 22.16
CA GLU A 101 7.56 6.96 23.14
C GLU A 101 7.36 5.47 22.83
N ASN A 102 6.20 5.13 22.28
CA ASN A 102 5.82 3.74 21.99
C ASN A 102 5.76 3.44 20.48
N ALA A 103 6.24 4.35 19.63
CA ALA A 103 6.27 4.21 18.18
C ALA A 103 4.92 3.77 17.55
N ARG A 104 3.81 4.35 18.02
CA ARG A 104 2.45 3.92 17.64
C ARG A 104 1.49 5.07 17.38
N THR A 105 0.35 4.75 16.79
CA THR A 105 -0.78 5.70 16.73
C THR A 105 -1.38 5.87 18.13
N ALA A 106 -1.67 7.11 18.52
CA ALA A 106 -2.46 7.42 19.71
C ALA A 106 -3.93 7.69 19.34
N THR A 107 -4.15 8.61 18.40
CA THR A 107 -5.49 8.97 17.90
C THR A 107 -5.47 9.24 16.40
N ALA A 108 -6.63 9.11 15.77
CA ALA A 108 -6.83 9.50 14.38
C ALA A 108 -8.19 10.18 14.20
N HIS A 109 -8.20 11.22 13.37
CA HIS A 109 -9.41 11.89 12.91
C HIS A 109 -9.41 11.86 11.39
N GLU A 110 -10.41 11.23 10.80
CA GLU A 110 -10.51 11.02 9.35
C GLU A 110 -11.81 11.61 8.83
N THR A 111 -11.71 12.47 7.81
CA THR A 111 -12.85 13.01 7.08
C THR A 111 -12.76 12.59 5.62
N LEU A 112 -13.77 11.88 5.15
CA LEU A 112 -13.91 11.45 3.76
C LEU A 112 -15.17 12.09 3.17
N VAL A 113 -15.00 12.88 2.12
CA VAL A 113 -16.07 13.37 1.26
C VAL A 113 -15.99 12.65 -0.08
N LEU A 114 -16.98 11.82 -0.37
CA LEU A 114 -17.10 11.12 -1.65
C LEU A 114 -18.46 11.46 -2.26
N GLU A 115 -18.45 12.05 -3.45
CA GLU A 115 -19.67 12.42 -4.19
C GLU A 115 -20.65 13.24 -3.34
N GLY A 116 -20.11 14.19 -2.56
CA GLY A 116 -20.88 15.06 -1.66
C GLY A 116 -21.31 14.42 -0.35
N LYS A 117 -21.10 13.11 -0.15
CA LYS A 117 -21.36 12.44 1.13
C LYS A 117 -20.13 12.53 2.03
N THR A 118 -20.29 13.13 3.20
CA THR A 118 -19.26 13.21 4.24
C THR A 118 -19.38 12.04 5.21
N THR A 119 -18.25 11.40 5.51
CA THR A 119 -18.06 10.41 6.58
C THR A 119 -16.95 10.93 7.47
N VAL A 120 -17.17 10.91 8.79
CA VAL A 120 -16.18 11.29 9.80
C VAL A 120 -15.96 10.09 10.69
N ILE A 121 -14.70 9.79 11.00
CA ILE A 121 -14.29 8.67 11.84
C ILE A 121 -13.27 9.19 12.86
N ASP A 122 -13.57 8.99 14.13
CA ASP A 122 -12.64 9.25 15.23
C ASP A 122 -12.17 7.93 15.84
N ALA A 123 -10.86 7.71 15.85
CA ALA A 123 -10.28 6.49 16.40
C ALA A 123 -9.27 6.77 17.51
N VAL A 124 -9.31 5.94 18.55
CA VAL A 124 -8.36 5.96 19.68
C VAL A 124 -7.72 4.58 19.79
N PHE A 125 -6.40 4.56 19.96
CA PHE A 125 -5.60 3.36 19.88
C PHE A 125 -4.87 3.12 21.20
N ASP A 126 -4.97 1.90 21.71
CA ASP A 126 -4.14 1.41 22.81
C ASP A 126 -3.18 0.31 22.31
N ALA A 127 -2.39 -0.29 23.20
CA ALA A 127 -1.41 -1.31 22.82
C ALA A 127 -2.02 -2.63 22.30
N LYS A 128 -3.29 -2.92 22.64
CA LYS A 128 -3.97 -4.20 22.42
C LYS A 128 -5.28 -4.09 21.64
N SER A 129 -5.82 -2.89 21.48
CA SER A 129 -7.13 -2.63 20.92
C SER A 129 -7.25 -1.22 20.36
N TYR A 130 -8.37 -0.97 19.68
CA TYR A 130 -8.76 0.36 19.24
C TYR A 130 -10.27 0.55 19.36
N MET A 131 -10.67 1.80 19.48
CA MET A 131 -12.05 2.24 19.49
C MET A 131 -12.33 3.14 18.30
N ILE A 132 -13.55 3.08 17.77
CA ILE A 132 -14.08 4.01 16.77
C ILE A 132 -15.32 4.67 17.36
N ASP A 133 -15.37 5.99 17.35
CA ASP A 133 -16.48 6.81 17.87
C ASP A 133 -16.87 6.41 19.31
N GLY A 134 -15.86 6.15 20.14
CA GLY A 134 -16.01 5.73 21.54
C GLY A 134 -16.48 4.29 21.74
N LYS A 135 -16.61 3.49 20.67
CA LYS A 135 -17.03 2.08 20.74
C LYS A 135 -15.84 1.15 20.51
N PRO A 136 -15.62 0.14 21.39
CA PRO A 136 -14.60 -0.86 21.15
C PRO A 136 -14.98 -1.69 19.91
N VAL A 137 -14.02 -1.85 19.00
CA VAL A 137 -14.26 -2.57 17.73
C VAL A 137 -13.72 -3.98 17.82
N VAL A 138 -12.40 -4.14 17.98
CA VAL A 138 -11.73 -5.44 18.09
C VAL A 138 -10.45 -5.30 18.91
N SER A 139 -10.08 -6.34 19.67
CA SER A 139 -8.73 -6.47 20.24
C SER A 139 -7.75 -6.96 19.17
N VAL A 140 -7.14 -6.01 18.46
CA VAL A 140 -5.99 -6.25 17.58
C VAL A 140 -4.85 -5.36 18.06
N PRO A 141 -3.69 -5.93 18.44
CA PRO A 141 -2.54 -5.13 18.86
C PRO A 141 -1.87 -4.45 17.66
N GLY A 142 -1.23 -3.31 17.91
CA GLY A 142 -0.36 -2.64 16.94
C GLY A 142 -1.07 -2.12 15.69
N VAL A 143 -2.32 -1.66 15.80
CA VAL A 143 -3.04 -1.07 14.66
C VAL A 143 -2.46 0.30 14.33
N HIS A 144 -2.18 0.52 13.05
CA HIS A 144 -1.60 1.75 12.52
C HIS A 144 -2.61 2.51 11.65
N THR A 145 -2.57 3.85 11.63
CA THR A 145 -3.08 4.60 10.47
C THR A 145 -2.09 4.54 9.32
N ILE A 146 -2.49 5.02 8.14
CA ILE A 146 -1.58 5.17 6.98
C ILE A 146 -0.32 5.98 7.35
N HIS A 147 -0.44 7.02 8.19
CA HIS A 147 0.72 7.83 8.60
C HIS A 147 1.73 7.05 9.42
N SER A 148 1.27 6.36 10.48
CA SER A 148 2.19 5.58 11.32
C SER A 148 2.71 4.33 10.58
N ALA A 149 1.91 3.74 9.67
CA ALA A 149 2.38 2.66 8.80
C ALA A 149 3.48 3.15 7.86
N LEU A 150 3.35 4.35 7.27
CA LEU A 150 4.42 4.95 6.47
C LEU A 150 5.69 5.19 7.29
N GLY A 151 5.57 5.77 8.48
CA GLY A 151 6.72 5.98 9.38
C GLY A 151 7.40 4.66 9.76
N LEU A 152 6.62 3.62 10.01
CA LEU A 152 7.14 2.29 10.33
C LEU A 152 7.85 1.66 9.13
N LEU A 153 7.26 1.73 7.93
CA LEU A 153 7.89 1.24 6.69
C LEU A 153 9.20 1.97 6.38
N ARG A 154 9.25 3.29 6.59
CA ARG A 154 10.46 4.11 6.43
C ARG A 154 11.56 3.71 7.42
N ALA A 155 11.22 3.35 8.65
CA ALA A 155 12.18 2.87 9.65
C ALA A 155 12.63 1.42 9.40
N TRP A 156 11.76 0.59 8.85
CA TRP A 156 12.00 -0.84 8.63
C TRP A 156 12.77 -1.15 7.35
N VAL A 157 12.62 -0.31 6.31
CA VAL A 157 13.17 -0.61 4.98
C VAL A 157 14.70 -0.69 5.02
N SER A 158 15.23 -1.83 4.60
CA SER A 158 16.66 -2.11 4.46
C SER A 158 16.86 -3.36 3.61
N GLN A 159 18.10 -3.67 3.22
CA GLN A 159 18.41 -4.88 2.43
C GLN A 159 18.12 -6.18 3.20
N ASP A 160 18.34 -6.17 4.52
CA ASP A 160 18.16 -7.33 5.41
C ASP A 160 16.75 -7.43 5.99
N ALA A 161 15.87 -6.49 5.64
CA ALA A 161 14.50 -6.45 6.12
C ALA A 161 13.74 -7.72 5.68
N LYS A 162 12.98 -8.31 6.60
CA LYS A 162 12.17 -9.50 6.34
C LYS A 162 10.72 -9.11 6.09
N ALA A 163 10.06 -9.84 5.20
CA ALA A 163 8.63 -9.70 4.94
C ALA A 163 7.81 -9.83 6.24
N GLY A 164 6.71 -9.09 6.34
CA GLY A 164 5.91 -9.00 7.55
C GLY A 164 4.48 -8.55 7.28
N VAL A 165 3.74 -8.26 8.35
CA VAL A 165 2.34 -7.81 8.28
C VAL A 165 2.11 -6.62 9.19
N LEU A 166 1.24 -5.71 8.75
CA LEU A 166 0.81 -4.54 9.50
C LEU A 166 -0.72 -4.48 9.50
N PRO A 167 -1.38 -4.44 10.66
CA PRO A 167 -2.79 -4.09 10.72
C PRO A 167 -2.93 -2.57 10.55
N ILE A 168 -3.71 -2.15 9.56
CA ILE A 168 -3.94 -0.74 9.25
C ILE A 168 -5.42 -0.39 9.32
N LEU A 169 -5.75 0.76 9.89
CA LEU A 169 -7.10 1.33 9.87
C LEU A 169 -7.19 2.38 8.76
N VAL A 170 -8.15 2.20 7.84
CA VAL A 170 -8.42 3.12 6.72
C VAL A 170 -9.93 3.26 6.57
N ALA A 171 -10.45 4.49 6.56
CA ALA A 171 -11.87 4.78 6.45
C ALA A 171 -12.73 3.96 7.44
N GLY A 172 -12.27 3.83 8.69
CA GLY A 172 -12.95 3.09 9.76
C GLY A 172 -12.96 1.57 9.58
N GLN A 173 -12.24 1.03 8.60
CA GLN A 173 -12.12 -0.39 8.33
C GLN A 173 -10.71 -0.90 8.59
N LEU A 174 -10.64 -2.03 9.30
CA LEU A 174 -9.39 -2.69 9.61
C LEU A 174 -8.95 -3.59 8.45
N TYR A 175 -7.75 -3.33 7.95
CA TYR A 175 -7.12 -4.11 6.92
C TYR A 175 -5.83 -4.75 7.43
N ARG A 176 -5.46 -5.85 6.77
CA ARG A 176 -4.15 -6.48 6.95
C ARG A 176 -3.29 -6.19 5.73
N LEU A 177 -2.28 -5.37 5.92
CA LEU A 177 -1.25 -5.08 4.93
C LEU A 177 -0.16 -6.14 5.01
N GLU A 178 -0.03 -6.97 3.99
CA GLU A 178 1.13 -7.83 3.80
C GLU A 178 2.23 -7.02 3.15
N VAL A 179 3.45 -7.08 3.69
CA VAL A 179 4.59 -6.33 3.20
C VAL A 179 5.68 -7.34 2.81
N ALA A 180 6.07 -7.34 1.54
CA ALA A 180 7.16 -8.18 1.05
C ALA A 180 8.52 -7.60 1.45
N GLN A 181 9.57 -8.43 1.42
CA GLN A 181 10.94 -7.94 1.60
C GLN A 181 11.26 -6.85 0.57
N PRO A 182 11.93 -5.74 0.95
CA PRO A 182 12.32 -4.71 0.00
C PRO A 182 13.30 -5.25 -1.03
N ASN A 183 13.17 -4.81 -2.28
CA ASN A 183 14.14 -5.09 -3.32
C ASN A 183 14.74 -3.78 -3.85
N LEU A 184 16.04 -3.81 -4.15
CA LEU A 184 16.68 -2.71 -4.87
C LEU A 184 16.24 -2.74 -6.33
N THR A 185 15.69 -1.63 -6.79
CA THR A 185 15.27 -1.44 -8.18
C THR A 185 15.69 -0.06 -8.66
N GLU A 186 15.73 0.15 -9.97
CA GLU A 186 15.91 1.49 -10.53
C GLU A 186 14.56 2.13 -10.83
N LEU A 187 14.39 3.37 -10.40
CA LEU A 187 13.30 4.26 -10.80
C LEU A 187 13.91 5.47 -11.50
N SER A 188 13.63 5.66 -12.78
CA SER A 188 14.16 6.77 -13.58
C SER A 188 15.69 6.93 -13.51
N GLY A 189 16.42 5.81 -13.50
CA GLY A 189 17.89 5.77 -13.43
C GLY A 189 18.47 5.99 -12.02
N THR A 190 17.64 6.04 -10.98
CA THR A 190 18.08 6.14 -9.58
C THR A 190 17.74 4.86 -8.84
N SER A 191 18.72 4.26 -8.14
CA SER A 191 18.49 3.09 -7.29
C SER A 191 17.63 3.47 -6.07
N MET A 192 16.60 2.67 -5.80
CA MET A 192 15.64 2.85 -4.72
C MET A 192 15.25 1.51 -4.11
N PHE A 193 14.82 1.53 -2.84
CA PHE A 193 14.14 0.39 -2.25
C PHE A 193 12.69 0.38 -2.73
N ARG A 194 12.31 -0.66 -3.47
CA ARG A 194 10.91 -0.93 -3.77
C ARG A 194 10.35 -1.87 -2.71
N VAL A 195 9.19 -1.53 -2.18
CA VAL A 195 8.45 -2.32 -1.20
C VAL A 195 7.09 -2.64 -1.81
N ASP A 196 6.86 -3.91 -2.07
CA ASP A 196 5.58 -4.41 -2.56
C ASP A 196 4.70 -4.84 -1.39
N CYS A 197 3.48 -4.31 -1.35
CA CYS A 197 2.49 -4.57 -0.32
C CYS A 197 1.20 -5.11 -0.95
N ARG A 198 0.43 -5.84 -0.15
CA ARG A 198 -0.85 -6.41 -0.57
C ARG A 198 -1.90 -6.27 0.52
N ILE A 199 -3.10 -5.84 0.13
CA ILE A 199 -4.28 -5.86 0.99
C ILE A 199 -5.29 -6.82 0.35
N ALA A 200 -5.62 -7.90 1.06
CA ALA A 200 -6.54 -8.89 0.56
C ALA A 200 -7.90 -8.26 0.22
N GLY A 201 -8.38 -8.46 -1.01
CA GLY A 201 -9.66 -7.92 -1.47
C GLY A 201 -9.63 -6.48 -1.98
N LEU A 202 -8.56 -5.70 -1.73
CA LEU A 202 -8.42 -4.34 -2.27
C LEU A 202 -7.43 -4.25 -3.42
N GLY A 203 -6.28 -4.94 -3.32
CA GLY A 203 -5.25 -4.87 -4.35
C GLY A 203 -3.84 -4.88 -3.81
N SER A 204 -2.92 -4.29 -4.56
CA SER A 204 -1.51 -4.13 -4.21
C SER A 204 -1.09 -2.67 -4.17
N VAL A 205 -0.10 -2.37 -3.34
CA VAL A 205 0.55 -1.07 -3.22
C VAL A 205 2.05 -1.29 -3.36
N SER A 206 2.72 -0.58 -4.26
CA SER A 206 4.17 -0.60 -4.38
C SER A 206 4.71 0.79 -4.04
N ILE A 207 5.71 0.87 -3.16
CA ILE A 207 6.32 2.14 -2.73
C ILE A 207 7.80 2.11 -3.06
N TRP A 208 8.30 3.20 -3.65
CA TRP A 208 9.73 3.40 -3.90
C TRP A 208 10.29 4.41 -2.90
N PHE A 209 11.16 3.93 -2.03
CA PHE A 209 11.89 4.74 -1.06
C PHE A 209 13.28 5.08 -1.56
N ALA A 210 13.66 6.36 -1.48
CA ALA A 210 15.02 6.81 -1.73
C ALA A 210 16.01 6.11 -0.78
N ILE A 211 17.23 5.83 -1.25
CA ILE A 211 18.30 5.26 -0.43
C ILE A 211 19.00 6.40 0.31
N THR A 212 18.28 6.99 1.25
CA THR A 212 18.70 8.09 2.13
C THR A 212 18.27 7.75 3.54
N ASP A 213 18.90 8.37 4.55
CA ASP A 213 18.63 8.07 5.97
C ASP A 213 17.16 8.20 6.37
N ASP A 214 16.41 9.04 5.64
CA ASP A 214 14.99 9.30 5.87
C ASP A 214 14.05 8.51 4.96
N HIS A 215 14.56 7.69 4.05
CA HIS A 215 13.80 6.82 3.13
C HIS A 215 12.56 7.51 2.54
N VAL A 216 12.75 8.61 1.80
CA VAL A 216 11.63 9.38 1.25
C VAL A 216 10.84 8.55 0.23
N PRO A 217 9.50 8.44 0.32
CA PRO A 217 8.67 7.78 -0.68
C PRO A 217 8.56 8.65 -1.95
N ALA A 218 9.37 8.33 -2.96
CA ALA A 218 9.42 9.07 -4.23
C ALA A 218 8.23 8.74 -5.15
N ARG A 219 7.76 7.49 -5.13
CA ARG A 219 6.63 7.02 -5.94
C ARG A 219 5.80 6.01 -5.16
N ILE A 220 4.49 6.07 -5.36
CA ILE A 220 3.53 5.09 -4.87
C ILE A 220 2.69 4.60 -6.04
N GLU A 221 2.55 3.30 -6.21
CA GLU A 221 1.63 2.70 -7.18
C GLU A 221 0.58 1.90 -6.44
N ILE A 222 -0.68 2.09 -6.81
CA ILE A 222 -1.81 1.33 -6.27
C ILE A 222 -2.48 0.64 -7.43
N THR A 223 -2.62 -0.69 -7.34
CA THR A 223 -3.32 -1.50 -8.35
C THR A 223 -4.51 -2.18 -7.69
N THR A 224 -5.70 -1.88 -8.17
CA THR A 224 -6.97 -2.49 -7.73
C THR A 224 -7.60 -3.25 -8.90
N THR A 225 -8.78 -3.85 -8.68
CA THR A 225 -9.59 -4.43 -9.76
C THR A 225 -10.11 -3.40 -10.75
N GLU A 226 -10.19 -2.12 -10.34
CA GLU A 226 -10.77 -1.04 -11.14
C GLU A 226 -9.72 -0.30 -11.98
N GLY A 227 -8.44 -0.42 -11.61
CA GLY A 227 -7.34 0.17 -12.37
C GLY A 227 -6.07 0.36 -11.57
N LYS A 228 -5.18 1.18 -12.14
CA LYS A 228 -3.90 1.55 -11.55
C LYS A 228 -3.85 3.07 -11.34
N LEU A 229 -3.43 3.45 -10.15
CA LEU A 229 -3.07 4.82 -9.78
C LEU A 229 -1.57 4.89 -9.52
N THR A 230 -0.96 6.00 -9.87
CA THR A 230 0.44 6.32 -9.54
C THR A 230 0.48 7.68 -8.87
N ALA A 231 1.17 7.80 -7.74
CA ALA A 231 1.46 9.07 -7.09
C ALA A 231 2.97 9.34 -7.19
N GLU A 232 3.35 10.41 -7.86
CA GLU A 232 4.75 10.84 -8.03
C GLU A 232 5.04 12.03 -7.12
N LEU A 233 6.14 11.98 -6.37
CA LEU A 233 6.56 13.08 -5.50
C LEU A 233 6.99 14.27 -6.37
N ILE A 234 6.32 15.41 -6.21
CA ILE A 234 6.61 16.63 -6.98
C ILE A 234 7.23 17.74 -6.14
N GLU A 235 7.02 17.74 -4.82
CA GLU A 235 7.56 18.74 -3.92
C GLU A 235 7.85 18.13 -2.55
N ARG A 236 8.97 18.54 -1.97
CA ARG A 236 9.34 18.22 -0.60
C ARG A 236 10.03 19.40 0.07
N THR A 237 9.60 19.75 1.28
CA THR A 237 10.26 20.76 2.12
C THR A 237 10.57 20.19 3.50
N ARG A 238 11.59 20.75 4.15
CA ARG A 238 12.00 20.47 5.53
C ARG A 238 12.22 21.80 6.26
#